data_AF-A0ABC8EM64-F1
#
_entry.id   AF-A0ABC8EM64-F1
#
_cell.length_a   1.000
_cell.length_b   1.000
_cell.length_c   1.000
_cell.angle_alpha   90.00
_cell.angle_beta   90.00
_cell.angle_gamma   90.00
#
_symmetry.space_group_name_H-M   'P 1'
#
loop_
_entity.id
_entity.type
_entity.pdbx_description
1 polymer ?
#
loop_
_entity_poly.entity_id
_entity_poly.type
_entity_poly.pdbx_seq_one_letter_code
_entity_poly.pdbx_strand_id
1 'polypeptide(L)'
;MGLEILPPDVALSGERWAGNNGAIRVGLTAIKGLPGETRTRTLAEQPGPFSGVNDFLDRVRPDEAEARALIHCGALDRFNPGGNRAVLLWKLALWHRSRHRAATSGMLFGGVPDDRAPSLPPEDPRARLRREFSVLGFLCDRHPMALYADRVETLRTVTARDLPRRFGRRVRTAGWLITGKRVRTKHGDPHGIFDFRGRNRCDRDHLLSGALPPVLPHRRHRPALPADRAGRAGLGSDHPDGGHGRAAVLTNNVIPDSYVSICLGRRFMSRQPIVEHRTPLESPRTADFRGSIMTEPVLSYPVFTLDNEQLLPAGTRLTPDILKEIASAGNAPETPHIHMLTHATVADDLREFCRQSPYDVIFSDGEQLDLLFRQMERLRLSRPLIDFLDFFREQDFYTYQHTLTVFALSMLLAHVLEDDAESAVREALGAPTHDFGKLCVPLPVLKKADPLTPIDRRQLEHHALAGYVLLTYYTGNPLNPAAVAARDHHERKDGSGYPSAKKLNDHMVEIVAVSDIFDALIATRPYRRGAFDTRTALEQITVMGEEGKLSWDIIRALVSCNRRDHPDYAECHISLEKRGTPPQGNLYGVTAD
;
A
#
# COMPACT_ATOMS: atom_id res chain seq x y z
N MET A 1 14.50 -30.95 -12.96
CA MET A 1 15.92 -30.78 -13.28
C MET A 1 16.83 -31.05 -12.08
N GLY A 2 16.33 -31.03 -10.83
CA GLY A 2 17.14 -31.39 -9.66
C GLY A 2 18.27 -30.40 -9.36
N LEU A 3 18.15 -29.18 -9.90
CA LEU A 3 19.16 -28.14 -9.74
C LEU A 3 18.88 -27.38 -8.45
N GLU A 4 19.89 -27.28 -7.59
CA GLU A 4 19.84 -26.46 -6.39
C GLU A 4 20.03 -24.98 -6.76
N ILE A 5 19.16 -24.09 -6.27
CA ILE A 5 19.37 -22.65 -6.45
C ILE A 5 20.07 -22.13 -5.20
N LEU A 6 21.30 -21.66 -5.35
CA LEU A 6 22.11 -21.11 -4.27
C LEU A 6 21.85 -19.60 -4.17
N PRO A 7 21.71 -19.05 -2.95
CA PRO A 7 21.53 -17.62 -2.74
C PRO A 7 22.72 -16.83 -3.31
N PRO A 8 22.55 -15.51 -3.54
CA PRO A 8 23.68 -14.67 -3.90
C PRO A 8 24.76 -14.75 -2.82
N ASP A 9 26.02 -14.50 -3.20
CA ASP A 9 27.15 -14.43 -2.27
C ASP A 9 28.16 -13.42 -2.84
N VAL A 10 28.57 -12.44 -2.04
CA VAL A 10 29.43 -11.33 -2.51
C VAL A 10 30.82 -11.77 -2.97
N ALA A 11 31.27 -12.97 -2.60
CA ALA A 11 32.56 -13.53 -3.03
C ALA A 11 32.42 -14.57 -4.16
N LEU A 12 31.26 -15.22 -4.28
CA LEU A 12 31.07 -16.34 -5.23
C LEU A 12 30.13 -16.02 -6.39
N SER A 13 29.25 -15.03 -6.25
CA SER A 13 28.33 -14.63 -7.31
C SER A 13 29.01 -13.69 -8.30
N GLY A 14 28.87 -14.00 -9.59
CA GLY A 14 29.12 -13.01 -10.64
C GLY A 14 27.97 -12.01 -10.76
N GLU A 15 28.08 -11.11 -11.74
CA GLU A 15 27.01 -10.16 -12.04
C GLU A 15 25.73 -10.88 -12.47
N ARG A 16 25.86 -11.88 -13.35
CA ARG A 16 24.78 -12.73 -13.84
C ARG A 16 24.76 -14.06 -13.10
N TRP A 17 23.66 -14.78 -13.28
CA TRP A 17 23.46 -16.13 -12.75
C TRP A 17 24.51 -17.08 -13.33
N ALA A 18 25.06 -17.97 -12.50
CA ALA A 18 26.09 -18.91 -12.91
C ALA A 18 25.71 -20.33 -12.49
N GLY A 19 25.81 -21.29 -13.41
CA GLY A 19 25.58 -22.71 -13.15
C GLY A 19 26.89 -23.45 -12.89
N ASN A 20 26.92 -24.32 -11.88
CA ASN A 20 28.03 -25.23 -11.62
C ASN A 20 27.54 -26.51 -10.93
N ASN A 21 27.93 -27.69 -11.44
CA ASN A 21 27.75 -29.00 -10.80
C ASN A 21 26.36 -29.24 -10.16
N GLY A 22 25.29 -29.08 -10.93
CA GLY A 22 23.93 -29.33 -10.42
C GLY A 22 23.37 -28.22 -9.54
N ALA A 23 24.05 -27.08 -9.44
CA ALA A 23 23.55 -25.89 -8.76
C ALA A 23 23.58 -24.65 -9.68
N ILE A 24 22.70 -23.69 -9.40
CA ILE A 24 22.65 -22.37 -10.03
C ILE A 24 22.79 -21.33 -8.92
N ARG A 25 23.85 -20.52 -8.97
CA ARG A 25 24.03 -19.39 -8.05
C ARG A 25 23.36 -18.14 -8.59
N VAL A 26 22.58 -17.49 -7.74
CA VAL A 26 21.94 -16.21 -8.03
C VAL A 26 23.02 -15.13 -8.23
N GLY A 27 22.95 -14.42 -9.36
CA GLY A 27 23.84 -13.30 -9.67
C GLY A 27 23.45 -12.02 -8.90
N LEU A 28 24.40 -11.12 -8.72
CA LEU A 28 24.18 -9.87 -7.98
C LEU A 28 23.13 -8.95 -8.64
N THR A 29 22.88 -9.09 -9.94
CA THR A 29 21.82 -8.37 -10.66
C THR A 29 20.40 -8.70 -10.20
N ALA A 30 20.20 -9.83 -9.52
CA ALA A 30 18.87 -10.21 -9.02
C ALA A 30 18.48 -9.49 -7.71
N ILE A 31 19.42 -8.79 -7.07
CA ILE A 31 19.22 -8.11 -5.79
C ILE A 31 18.55 -6.75 -6.07
N LYS A 32 17.27 -6.61 -5.71
CA LYS A 32 16.57 -5.32 -5.83
C LYS A 32 17.22 -4.28 -4.92
N GLY A 33 17.39 -3.07 -5.44
CA GLY A 33 18.01 -1.96 -4.69
C GLY A 33 19.53 -2.00 -4.64
N LEU A 34 20.20 -2.91 -5.38
CA LEU A 34 21.66 -2.91 -5.50
C LEU A 34 22.09 -2.30 -6.85
N PRO A 35 22.55 -1.04 -6.89
CA PRO A 35 22.87 -0.35 -8.13
C PRO A 35 24.12 -0.93 -8.81
N GLY A 36 24.29 -0.60 -10.10
CA GLY A 36 25.42 -1.06 -10.90
C GLY A 36 26.77 -0.71 -10.29
N GLU A 37 26.91 0.48 -9.70
CA GLU A 37 28.16 0.93 -9.09
C GLU A 37 28.59 0.03 -7.91
N THR A 38 27.68 -0.30 -7.01
CA THR A 38 27.98 -1.18 -5.86
C THR A 38 28.26 -2.61 -6.31
N ARG A 39 27.59 -3.11 -7.37
CA ARG A 39 27.97 -4.40 -7.99
C ARG A 39 29.36 -4.35 -8.60
N THR A 40 29.71 -3.29 -9.32
CA THR A 40 31.05 -3.11 -9.89
C THR A 40 32.10 -3.07 -8.79
N ARG A 41 31.88 -2.32 -7.70
CA ARG A 41 32.78 -2.30 -6.54
C ARG A 41 32.92 -3.65 -5.87
N THR A 42 31.83 -4.42 -5.79
CA THR A 42 31.84 -5.79 -5.24
C THR A 42 32.65 -6.76 -6.11
N LEU A 43 32.54 -6.63 -7.43
CA LEU A 43 33.15 -7.53 -8.42
C LEU A 43 34.53 -7.08 -8.91
N ALA A 44 34.95 -5.86 -8.60
CA ALA A 44 36.27 -5.33 -8.96
C ALA A 44 37.39 -6.25 -8.41
N GLU A 45 38.54 -6.27 -9.08
CA GLU A 45 39.70 -7.02 -8.60
C GLU A 45 40.11 -6.54 -7.20
N GLN A 46 39.71 -7.30 -6.19
CA GLN A 46 40.03 -7.03 -4.79
C GLN A 46 41.42 -7.56 -4.46
N PRO A 47 42.16 -6.95 -3.52
CA PRO A 47 43.50 -7.41 -3.09
C PRO A 47 43.51 -8.80 -2.41
N GLY A 48 42.36 -9.47 -2.35
CA GLY A 48 42.15 -10.80 -1.78
C GLY A 48 40.66 -11.01 -1.44
N PRO A 49 40.24 -12.24 -1.12
CA PRO A 49 38.86 -12.51 -0.71
C PRO A 49 38.50 -11.73 0.55
N PHE A 50 37.23 -11.32 0.67
CA PHE A 50 36.75 -10.66 1.87
C PHE A 50 36.90 -11.58 3.09
N SER A 51 37.61 -11.08 4.10
CA SER A 51 37.92 -11.79 5.35
C SER A 51 36.76 -11.76 6.36
N GLY A 52 35.87 -10.76 6.25
CA GLY A 52 34.73 -10.57 7.13
C GLY A 52 33.77 -9.50 6.61
N VAL A 53 32.65 -9.33 7.31
CA VAL A 53 31.64 -8.31 6.93
C VAL A 53 32.20 -6.89 7.00
N ASN A 54 33.03 -6.56 8.01
CA ASN A 54 33.61 -5.22 8.12
C ASN A 54 34.60 -4.93 6.97
N ASP A 55 35.44 -5.91 6.62
CA ASP A 55 36.36 -5.83 5.48
C ASP A 55 35.62 -5.65 4.16
N PHE A 56 34.47 -6.31 3.99
CA PHE A 56 33.57 -6.07 2.85
C PHE A 56 33.03 -4.63 2.85
N LEU A 57 32.47 -4.16 3.97
CA LEU A 57 31.89 -2.82 4.09
C LEU A 57 32.93 -1.71 3.87
N ASP A 58 34.16 -1.89 4.34
CA ASP A 58 35.25 -0.91 4.18
C ASP A 58 35.71 -0.76 2.73
N ARG A 59 35.80 -1.88 2.00
CA ARG A 59 36.26 -1.91 0.60
C ARG A 59 35.15 -1.52 -0.37
N VAL A 60 33.96 -2.08 -0.22
CA VAL A 60 32.86 -1.89 -1.17
C VAL A 60 32.08 -0.61 -0.90
N ARG A 61 31.99 -0.18 0.36
CA ARG A 61 31.28 1.03 0.82
C ARG A 61 29.85 1.14 0.25
N PRO A 62 29.02 0.12 0.45
CA PRO A 62 27.60 0.23 0.14
C PRO A 62 26.95 1.29 1.04
N ASP A 63 25.87 1.93 0.57
CA ASP A 63 25.01 2.70 1.45
C ASP A 63 24.22 1.78 2.40
N GLU A 64 23.45 2.37 3.33
CA GLU A 64 22.70 1.58 4.32
C GLU A 64 21.65 0.68 3.67
N ALA A 65 20.92 1.17 2.66
CA ALA A 65 19.86 0.41 2.00
C ALA A 65 20.45 -0.76 1.20
N GLU A 66 21.55 -0.52 0.50
CA GLU A 66 22.32 -1.52 -0.24
C GLU A 66 22.87 -2.61 0.68
N ALA A 67 23.50 -2.22 1.80
CA ALA A 67 24.04 -3.15 2.79
C ALA A 67 22.93 -4.02 3.40
N ARG A 68 21.78 -3.43 3.72
CA ARG A 68 20.61 -4.17 4.21
C ARG A 68 20.06 -5.13 3.16
N ALA A 69 20.00 -4.74 1.89
CA ALA A 69 19.57 -5.63 0.80
C ALA A 69 20.50 -6.85 0.67
N LEU A 70 21.82 -6.63 0.70
CA LEU A 70 22.83 -7.69 0.68
C LEU A 70 22.70 -8.65 1.86
N ILE A 71 22.44 -8.14 3.07
CA ILE A 71 22.18 -8.98 4.25
C ILE A 71 20.86 -9.76 4.07
N HIS A 72 19.77 -9.08 3.72
CA HIS A 72 18.43 -9.67 3.67
C HIS A 72 18.27 -10.76 2.59
N CYS A 73 19.00 -10.68 1.47
CA CYS A 73 19.01 -11.73 0.46
C CYS A 73 20.02 -12.86 0.72
N GLY A 74 20.83 -12.75 1.77
CA GLY A 74 21.82 -13.76 2.16
C GLY A 74 23.20 -13.62 1.51
N ALA A 75 23.45 -12.54 0.77
CA ALA A 75 24.73 -12.32 0.09
C ALA A 75 25.94 -12.22 1.05
N LEU A 76 25.70 -11.91 2.32
CA LEU A 76 26.70 -11.78 3.37
C LEU A 76 26.67 -12.92 4.40
N ASP A 77 25.84 -13.95 4.22
CA ASP A 77 25.66 -15.03 5.20
C ASP A 77 26.97 -15.80 5.49
N ARG A 78 27.88 -15.84 4.51
CA ARG A 78 29.22 -16.44 4.67
C ARG A 78 30.03 -15.85 5.82
N PHE A 79 29.76 -14.60 6.22
CA PHE A 79 30.45 -13.92 7.31
C PHE A 79 29.84 -14.19 8.70
N ASN A 80 28.77 -14.99 8.75
CA ASN A 80 28.12 -15.41 9.98
C ASN A 80 27.51 -16.82 9.84
N PRO A 81 28.34 -17.85 9.56
CA PRO A 81 27.84 -19.20 9.29
C PRO A 81 27.10 -19.77 10.50
N GLY A 82 25.87 -20.24 10.29
CA GLY A 82 25.01 -20.77 11.35
C GLY A 82 24.44 -19.72 12.31
N GLY A 83 24.73 -18.44 12.09
CA GLY A 83 24.23 -17.33 12.90
C GLY A 83 23.03 -16.61 12.29
N ASN A 84 22.39 -15.74 13.09
CA ASN A 84 21.24 -14.93 12.67
C ASN A 84 21.68 -13.71 11.84
N ARG A 85 21.00 -13.38 10.74
CA ARG A 85 21.26 -12.14 9.95
C ARG A 85 21.12 -10.86 10.76
N ALA A 86 20.40 -10.87 11.88
CA ALA A 86 20.37 -9.79 12.85
C ALA A 86 21.76 -9.43 13.41
N VAL A 87 22.68 -10.41 13.51
CA VAL A 87 24.08 -10.17 13.89
C VAL A 87 24.81 -9.38 12.81
N LEU A 88 24.52 -9.64 11.53
CA LEU A 88 25.09 -8.87 10.41
C LEU A 88 24.55 -7.44 10.40
N LEU A 89 23.26 -7.24 10.69
CA LEU A 89 22.66 -5.91 10.85
C LEU A 89 23.26 -5.15 12.04
N TRP A 90 23.52 -5.84 13.14
CA TRP A 90 24.20 -5.26 14.30
C TRP A 90 25.62 -4.79 13.94
N LYS A 91 26.39 -5.62 13.24
CA LYS A 91 27.72 -5.27 12.75
C LYS A 91 27.70 -4.09 11.79
N LEU A 92 26.69 -4.02 10.90
CA LEU A 92 26.47 -2.86 10.04
C LEU A 92 26.24 -1.58 10.87
N ALA A 93 25.41 -1.63 11.90
CA ALA A 93 25.15 -0.48 12.78
C ALA A 93 26.42 -0.02 13.53
N LEU A 94 27.24 -0.95 14.04
CA LEU A 94 28.51 -0.63 14.67
C LEU A 94 29.49 0.02 13.68
N TRP A 95 29.56 -0.49 12.46
CA TRP A 95 30.40 0.06 11.40
C TRP A 95 30.01 1.49 11.02
N HIS A 96 28.70 1.79 10.93
CA HIS A 96 28.25 3.17 10.73
C HIS A 96 28.68 4.08 11.90
N ARG A 97 28.51 3.62 13.15
CA ARG A 97 28.87 4.38 14.35
C ARG A 97 30.37 4.68 14.43
N SER A 98 31.23 3.73 14.07
CA SER A 98 32.70 3.93 14.09
C SER A 98 33.16 4.96 13.06
N ARG A 99 32.52 5.02 11.88
CA ARG A 99 32.79 6.04 10.86
C ARG A 99 32.38 7.44 11.29
N HIS A 100 31.24 7.59 11.96
CA HIS A 100 30.81 8.88 12.52
C HIS A 100 31.76 9.37 13.63
N ARG A 101 32.30 8.47 14.45
CA ARG A 101 33.27 8.78 15.52
C ARG A 101 34.65 9.18 14.96
N ALA A 102 35.11 8.54 13.89
CA ALA A 102 36.37 8.90 13.23
C ALA A 102 36.34 10.30 12.59
N ALA A 103 35.16 10.77 12.17
CA ALA A 103 34.95 12.14 11.67
C ALA A 103 34.88 13.21 12.78
N THR A 104 34.67 12.79 14.04
CA THR A 104 34.53 13.66 15.23
C THR A 104 35.65 13.38 16.22
N SER A 105 36.90 13.67 15.84
CA SER A 105 38.04 13.49 16.73
C SER A 105 38.01 14.54 17.85
N GLY A 106 37.68 14.11 19.08
CA GLY A 106 37.67 14.96 20.26
C GLY A 106 37.01 14.41 21.53
N MET A 107 36.87 13.08 21.69
CA MET A 107 36.32 12.51 22.93
C MET A 107 37.40 11.83 23.79
N LEU A 108 37.68 12.46 24.93
CA LEU A 108 38.63 12.10 25.99
C LEU A 108 38.31 10.78 26.73
N PHE A 109 37.15 10.17 26.45
CA PHE A 109 36.70 8.91 27.05
C PHE A 109 36.36 7.87 25.96
N GLY A 110 37.40 7.36 25.31
CA GLY A 110 37.28 6.33 24.27
C GLY A 110 37.54 4.93 24.81
N GLY A 111 36.54 4.31 25.44
CA GLY A 111 36.57 2.85 25.62
C GLY A 111 36.53 2.16 24.26
N VAL A 112 37.37 1.13 24.07
CA VAL A 112 37.32 0.24 22.90
C VAL A 112 35.91 -0.35 22.84
N PRO A 113 35.12 -0.13 21.76
CA PRO A 113 33.81 -0.74 21.63
C PRO A 113 33.96 -2.26 21.72
N ASP A 114 33.13 -2.92 22.52
CA ASP A 114 33.01 -4.37 22.46
C ASP A 114 32.38 -4.73 21.11
N ASP A 115 33.19 -5.27 20.20
CA ASP A 115 32.79 -5.69 18.84
C ASP A 115 31.92 -6.96 18.84
N ARG A 116 31.61 -7.52 20.02
CA ARG A 116 30.75 -8.69 20.15
C ARG A 116 29.29 -8.30 20.06
N ALA A 117 28.59 -8.88 19.09
CA ALA A 117 27.13 -8.76 19.03
C ALA A 117 26.51 -9.34 20.32
N PRO A 118 25.50 -8.68 20.89
CA PRO A 118 24.77 -9.22 22.03
C PRO A 118 24.11 -10.55 21.64
N SER A 119 23.72 -11.35 22.65
CA SER A 119 22.91 -12.53 22.43
C SER A 119 21.54 -12.13 21.89
N LEU A 120 21.36 -12.20 20.58
CA LEU A 120 20.10 -11.87 19.90
C LEU A 120 19.17 -13.08 19.87
N PRO A 121 17.83 -12.87 19.87
CA PRO A 121 16.88 -13.97 19.75
C PRO A 121 17.08 -14.74 18.43
N PRO A 122 16.67 -16.02 18.37
CA PRO A 122 16.69 -16.79 17.14
C PRO A 122 15.83 -16.12 16.07
N GLU A 123 16.25 -16.19 14.81
CA GLU A 123 15.53 -15.57 13.71
C GLU A 123 14.20 -16.31 13.45
N ASP A 124 13.08 -15.58 13.34
CA ASP A 124 11.84 -16.17 12.84
C ASP A 124 12.04 -16.61 11.37
N PRO A 125 11.93 -17.93 11.07
CA PRO A 125 12.13 -18.43 9.71
C PRO A 125 11.18 -17.79 8.70
N ARG A 126 9.97 -17.39 9.09
CA ARG A 126 9.01 -16.75 8.17
C ARG A 126 9.39 -15.31 7.87
N ALA A 127 9.74 -14.53 8.88
CA ALA A 127 10.26 -13.18 8.71
C ALA A 127 11.54 -13.17 7.85
N ARG A 128 12.42 -14.17 8.00
CA ARG A 128 13.60 -14.34 7.12
C ARG A 128 13.18 -14.53 5.66
N LEU A 129 12.32 -15.49 5.39
CA LEU A 129 11.86 -15.78 4.02
C LEU A 129 11.11 -14.59 3.39
N ARG A 130 10.33 -13.83 4.19
CA ARG A 130 9.67 -12.61 3.70
C ARG A 130 10.69 -11.56 3.25
N ARG A 131 11.78 -11.38 4.00
CA ARG A 131 12.88 -10.47 3.65
C ARG A 131 13.67 -10.93 2.42
N GLU A 132 13.93 -12.24 2.31
CA GLU A 132 14.55 -12.80 1.10
C GLU A 132 13.67 -12.54 -0.14
N PHE A 133 12.37 -12.81 -0.01
CA PHE A 133 11.42 -12.61 -1.09
C PHE A 133 11.25 -11.13 -1.45
N SER A 134 11.28 -10.20 -0.48
CA SER A 134 11.15 -8.78 -0.77
C SER A 134 12.33 -8.26 -1.61
N VAL A 135 13.54 -8.76 -1.35
CA VAL A 135 14.76 -8.36 -2.07
C VAL A 135 14.93 -9.09 -3.40
N LEU A 136 14.73 -10.41 -3.45
CA LEU A 136 14.99 -11.21 -4.66
C LEU A 136 13.76 -11.35 -5.57
N GLY A 137 12.55 -11.25 -5.02
CA GLY A 137 11.30 -11.57 -5.73
C GLY A 137 11.04 -13.07 -5.92
N PHE A 138 11.90 -13.94 -5.36
CA PHE A 138 11.73 -15.39 -5.33
C PHE A 138 12.43 -15.97 -4.09
N LEU A 139 12.19 -17.24 -3.79
CA LEU A 139 12.89 -17.99 -2.75
C LEU A 139 13.75 -19.07 -3.41
N CYS A 140 14.99 -19.23 -2.95
CA CYS A 140 15.96 -20.11 -3.59
C CYS A 140 15.67 -21.60 -3.32
N ASP A 141 15.23 -21.93 -2.11
CA ASP A 141 15.11 -23.32 -1.65
C ASP A 141 13.67 -23.84 -1.60
N ARG A 142 12.67 -23.00 -1.91
CA ARG A 142 11.25 -23.36 -1.77
C ARG A 142 10.33 -22.50 -2.62
N HIS A 143 9.09 -22.96 -2.78
CA HIS A 143 8.04 -22.18 -3.46
C HIS A 143 7.52 -21.04 -2.57
N PRO A 144 7.20 -19.84 -3.12
CA PRO A 144 6.66 -18.71 -2.34
C PRO A 144 5.39 -19.02 -1.54
N MET A 145 4.61 -20.03 -1.95
CA MET A 145 3.47 -20.52 -1.15
C MET A 145 3.86 -21.04 0.24
N ALA A 146 5.14 -21.35 0.50
CA ALA A 146 5.62 -21.72 1.84
C ALA A 146 5.38 -20.60 2.87
N LEU A 147 5.34 -19.34 2.44
CA LEU A 147 5.00 -18.19 3.29
C LEU A 147 3.56 -18.22 3.83
N TYR A 148 2.70 -19.05 3.24
CA TYR A 148 1.26 -19.15 3.56
C TYR A 148 0.85 -20.57 3.96
N ALA A 149 1.81 -21.43 4.34
CA ALA A 149 1.57 -22.84 4.61
C ALA A 149 0.40 -23.07 5.59
N ASP A 150 0.38 -22.37 6.72
CA ASP A 150 -0.68 -22.50 7.73
C ASP A 150 -2.07 -22.18 7.18
N ARG A 151 -2.18 -21.07 6.43
CA ARG A 151 -3.45 -20.67 5.80
C ARG A 151 -3.89 -21.68 4.73
N VAL A 152 -2.96 -22.25 3.97
CA VAL A 152 -3.28 -23.24 2.94
C VAL A 152 -3.72 -24.58 3.57
N GLU A 153 -3.16 -24.94 4.72
CA GLU A 153 -3.50 -26.16 5.46
C GLU A 153 -4.90 -26.10 6.08
N THR A 154 -5.28 -24.97 6.70
CA THR A 154 -6.62 -24.78 7.28
C THR A 154 -7.73 -24.87 6.23
N LEU A 155 -7.42 -24.58 4.97
CA LEU A 155 -8.37 -24.57 3.86
C LEU A 155 -8.65 -25.95 3.24
N ARG A 156 -8.02 -27.04 3.71
CA ARG A 156 -8.21 -28.42 3.17
C ARG A 156 -8.08 -28.48 1.64
N THR A 157 -6.99 -27.93 1.13
CA THR A 157 -6.75 -27.83 -0.32
C THR A 157 -6.23 -29.14 -0.92
N VAL A 158 -6.54 -29.36 -2.20
CA VAL A 158 -6.02 -30.44 -3.03
C VAL A 158 -4.87 -29.88 -3.87
N THR A 159 -3.77 -30.63 -3.96
CA THR A 159 -2.61 -30.21 -4.75
C THR A 159 -2.92 -30.29 -6.25
N ALA A 160 -2.22 -29.48 -7.05
CA ALA A 160 -2.34 -29.52 -8.51
C ALA A 160 -2.12 -30.93 -9.09
N ARG A 161 -1.20 -31.70 -8.50
CA ARG A 161 -0.89 -33.09 -8.90
C ARG A 161 -2.05 -34.05 -8.68
N ASP A 162 -2.85 -33.83 -7.64
CA ASP A 162 -3.95 -34.73 -7.28
C ASP A 162 -5.27 -34.37 -7.97
N LEU A 163 -5.34 -33.22 -8.66
CA LEU A 163 -6.55 -32.78 -9.38
C LEU A 163 -7.04 -33.82 -10.40
N PRO A 164 -6.20 -34.47 -11.24
CA PRO A 164 -6.67 -35.50 -12.17
C PRO A 164 -7.35 -36.69 -11.48
N ARG A 165 -6.97 -36.99 -10.24
CA ARG A 165 -7.53 -38.09 -9.43
C ARG A 165 -8.87 -37.75 -8.77
N ARG A 166 -9.31 -36.50 -8.86
CA ARG A 166 -10.56 -35.99 -8.23
C ARG A 166 -11.64 -35.68 -9.27
N PHE A 167 -11.59 -36.33 -10.43
CA PHE A 167 -12.54 -36.13 -11.52
C PHE A 167 -14.00 -36.24 -11.05
N GLY A 168 -14.84 -35.30 -11.49
CA GLY A 168 -16.27 -35.24 -11.14
C GLY A 168 -16.60 -34.75 -9.72
N ARG A 169 -15.59 -34.47 -8.87
CA ARG A 169 -15.80 -33.99 -7.49
C ARG A 169 -15.49 -32.50 -7.36
N ARG A 170 -16.18 -31.83 -6.44
CA ARG A 170 -15.86 -30.45 -6.05
C ARG A 170 -14.65 -30.48 -5.11
N VAL A 171 -13.60 -29.74 -5.49
CA VAL A 171 -12.37 -29.63 -4.73
C VAL A 171 -11.98 -28.16 -4.58
N ARG A 172 -11.21 -27.86 -3.55
CA ARG A 172 -10.56 -26.57 -3.33
C ARG A 172 -9.07 -26.73 -3.61
N THR A 173 -8.47 -25.85 -4.39
CA THR A 173 -7.01 -25.85 -4.66
C THR A 173 -6.43 -24.48 -4.37
N ALA A 174 -5.18 -24.42 -3.93
CA ALA A 174 -4.42 -23.18 -3.80
C ALA A 174 -3.23 -23.21 -4.77
N GLY A 175 -2.96 -22.08 -5.42
CA GLY A 175 -1.83 -21.95 -6.35
C GLY A 175 -1.33 -20.51 -6.42
N TRP A 176 -0.07 -20.33 -6.76
CA TRP A 176 0.56 -19.05 -7.04
C TRP A 176 0.27 -18.64 -8.48
N LEU A 177 -0.48 -17.57 -8.66
CA LEU A 177 -0.82 -16.95 -9.92
C LEU A 177 0.46 -16.48 -10.61
N ILE A 178 0.76 -17.05 -11.77
CA ILE A 178 1.92 -16.66 -12.58
C ILE A 178 1.49 -15.60 -13.60
N THR A 179 0.41 -15.87 -14.34
CA THR A 179 -0.10 -14.96 -15.38
C THR A 179 -1.63 -14.98 -15.42
N GLY A 180 -2.24 -13.88 -15.84
CA GLY A 180 -3.68 -13.78 -16.06
C GLY A 180 -3.95 -12.99 -17.34
N LYS A 181 -4.58 -13.62 -18.33
CA LYS A 181 -5.01 -12.96 -19.56
C LYS A 181 -6.51 -12.73 -19.52
N ARG A 182 -6.91 -11.46 -19.61
CA ARG A 182 -8.31 -11.10 -19.84
C ARG A 182 -8.64 -11.33 -21.31
N VAL A 183 -9.67 -12.10 -21.57
CA VAL A 183 -10.21 -12.41 -22.90
C VAL A 183 -11.66 -11.94 -22.90
N ARG A 184 -12.20 -11.46 -24.01
CA ARG A 184 -13.65 -11.16 -24.10
C ARG A 184 -14.37 -12.33 -24.76
N THR A 185 -15.57 -12.63 -24.29
CA THR A 185 -16.46 -13.57 -24.99
C THR A 185 -17.00 -12.93 -26.28
N LYS A 186 -17.60 -13.74 -27.15
CA LYS A 186 -18.27 -13.28 -28.39
C LYS A 186 -19.35 -12.20 -28.14
N HIS A 187 -19.89 -12.13 -26.93
CA HIS A 187 -20.93 -11.18 -26.51
C HIS A 187 -20.38 -9.98 -25.73
N GLY A 188 -19.06 -9.83 -25.62
CA GLY A 188 -18.41 -8.69 -24.96
C GLY A 188 -18.15 -8.87 -23.47
N ASP A 189 -18.60 -9.98 -22.87
CA ASP A 189 -18.40 -10.26 -21.45
C ASP A 189 -16.91 -10.48 -21.14
N PRO A 190 -16.39 -9.90 -20.04
CA PRO A 190 -15.04 -10.17 -19.59
C PRO A 190 -14.90 -11.63 -19.15
N HIS A 191 -13.89 -12.30 -19.67
CA HIS A 191 -13.48 -13.67 -19.38
C HIS A 191 -12.02 -13.65 -18.92
N GLY A 192 -11.62 -14.56 -18.04
CA GLY A 192 -10.24 -14.68 -17.60
C GLY A 192 -9.68 -16.07 -17.86
N ILE A 193 -8.49 -16.13 -18.47
CA ILE A 193 -7.64 -17.33 -18.44
C ILE A 193 -6.52 -17.03 -17.46
N PHE A 194 -6.36 -17.90 -16.46
CA PHE A 194 -5.32 -17.74 -15.43
C PHE A 194 -4.46 -18.98 -15.37
N ASP A 195 -3.16 -18.77 -15.20
CA ASP A 195 -2.16 -19.81 -15.01
C ASP A 195 -1.68 -19.83 -13.56
N PHE A 196 -1.81 -20.99 -12.91
CA PHE A 196 -1.42 -21.18 -11.51
C PHE A 196 -0.26 -22.18 -11.37
N ARG A 197 0.62 -21.93 -10.39
CA ARG A 197 1.65 -22.87 -9.90
C ARG A 197 1.24 -23.45 -8.55
N GLY A 198 1.04 -24.75 -8.45
CA GLY A 198 0.68 -25.42 -7.19
C GLY A 198 1.88 -25.86 -6.34
N ARG A 199 1.70 -25.99 -5.02
CA ARG A 199 2.68 -26.63 -4.11
C ARG A 199 2.62 -28.16 -4.23
N ASN A 200 3.78 -28.82 -4.33
CA ASN A 200 3.92 -30.28 -4.19
C ASN A 200 4.81 -30.62 -2.98
N ARG A 201 4.56 -31.75 -2.30
CA ARG A 201 5.46 -32.31 -1.25
C ARG A 201 6.76 -32.93 -1.82
N CYS A 202 6.90 -33.03 -3.15
CA CYS A 202 8.12 -33.46 -3.84
C CYS A 202 8.36 -32.54 -5.05
N ASP A 203 9.59 -32.05 -5.19
CA ASP A 203 10.14 -31.04 -6.11
C ASP A 203 9.87 -31.19 -7.61
N ARG A 204 8.61 -31.17 -8.03
CA ARG A 204 8.23 -30.98 -9.45
C ARG A 204 7.01 -30.07 -9.55
N ASP A 205 7.16 -28.93 -10.21
CA ASP A 205 6.08 -27.97 -10.46
C ASP A 205 5.12 -28.45 -11.54
N HIS A 206 3.84 -28.05 -11.45
CA HIS A 206 2.84 -28.27 -12.50
C HIS A 206 2.10 -26.95 -12.76
N LEU A 207 1.96 -26.60 -14.05
CA LEU A 207 1.12 -25.47 -14.51
C LEU A 207 -0.32 -25.94 -14.71
N LEU A 208 -1.27 -25.10 -14.29
CA LEU A 208 -2.70 -25.28 -14.52
C LEU A 208 -3.27 -24.07 -15.24
N SER A 209 -3.89 -24.28 -16.40
CA SER A 209 -4.67 -23.25 -17.10
C SER A 209 -6.17 -23.48 -16.89
N GLY A 210 -6.89 -22.46 -16.39
CA GLY A 210 -8.32 -22.51 -16.11
C GLY A 210 -9.11 -21.41 -16.82
N ALA A 211 -10.42 -21.61 -17.03
CA ALA A 211 -11.33 -20.64 -17.63
C ALA A 211 -12.43 -20.21 -16.64
N LEU A 212 -12.71 -18.90 -16.58
CA LEU A 212 -13.70 -18.28 -15.68
C LEU A 212 -14.84 -17.61 -16.47
N PRO A 213 -16.12 -18.02 -16.32
CA PRO A 213 -17.26 -17.31 -16.89
C PRO A 213 -17.59 -16.02 -16.12
N PRO A 214 -18.35 -15.07 -16.71
CA PRO A 214 -18.81 -13.86 -16.02
C PRO A 214 -19.66 -14.22 -14.79
N VAL A 215 -19.42 -13.50 -13.69
CA VAL A 215 -20.15 -13.67 -12.43
C VAL A 215 -21.57 -13.13 -12.62
N LEU A 216 -22.55 -14.00 -12.87
CA LEU A 216 -23.96 -13.65 -12.77
C LEU A 216 -24.35 -13.46 -11.29
N PRO A 217 -25.24 -12.50 -10.97
CA PRO A 217 -25.60 -12.16 -9.60
C PRO A 217 -26.36 -13.32 -8.95
N HIS A 218 -25.78 -13.95 -7.93
CA HIS A 218 -26.47 -14.99 -7.18
C HIS A 218 -27.54 -14.38 -6.28
N ARG A 219 -28.81 -14.62 -6.64
CA ARG A 219 -30.01 -14.41 -5.82
C ARG A 219 -29.84 -15.00 -4.42
N ARG A 220 -30.35 -14.25 -3.43
CA ARG A 220 -30.52 -14.60 -2.02
C ARG A 220 -31.19 -15.97 -1.85
N HIS A 221 -30.65 -16.80 -0.95
CA HIS A 221 -31.34 -17.95 -0.40
C HIS A 221 -31.83 -17.63 1.02
N ARG A 222 -33.12 -17.84 1.28
CA ARG A 222 -33.70 -18.19 2.59
C ARG A 222 -34.92 -19.11 2.37
N PRO A 223 -35.42 -19.85 3.38
CA PRO A 223 -35.37 -21.32 3.39
C PRO A 223 -36.74 -22.01 3.35
N ALA A 224 -36.78 -23.29 2.92
CA ALA A 224 -37.60 -24.39 3.46
C ALA A 224 -37.52 -25.65 2.55
N LEU A 225 -37.64 -26.82 3.19
CA LEU A 225 -37.61 -28.21 2.68
C LEU A 225 -38.89 -28.58 1.85
N PRO A 226 -39.17 -29.87 1.55
CA PRO A 226 -38.50 -30.77 0.61
C PRO A 226 -39.51 -31.36 -0.42
N ALA A 227 -39.09 -31.77 -1.63
CA ALA A 227 -39.91 -32.68 -2.44
C ALA A 227 -39.13 -33.46 -3.50
N ASP A 228 -39.62 -34.67 -3.66
CA ASP A 228 -39.19 -35.82 -4.43
C ASP A 228 -39.34 -35.69 -5.96
N ARG A 229 -38.66 -36.62 -6.66
CA ARG A 229 -38.93 -37.20 -8.00
C ARG A 229 -38.60 -36.42 -9.30
N ALA A 230 -37.58 -36.98 -9.96
CA ALA A 230 -37.54 -37.55 -11.32
C ALA A 230 -38.26 -36.84 -12.50
N GLY A 231 -37.47 -36.49 -13.53
CA GLY A 231 -37.94 -36.21 -14.89
C GLY A 231 -36.80 -36.39 -15.92
N ARG A 232 -37.07 -37.20 -16.96
CA ARG A 232 -36.14 -37.76 -17.95
C ARG A 232 -35.60 -36.78 -19.00
N ALA A 233 -34.52 -37.26 -19.62
CA ALA A 233 -33.78 -36.80 -20.79
C ALA A 233 -34.58 -36.38 -22.05
N GLY A 234 -33.96 -35.51 -22.85
CA GLY A 234 -34.18 -35.34 -24.29
C GLY A 234 -32.82 -35.19 -25.00
N LEU A 235 -32.64 -35.96 -26.07
CA LEU A 235 -31.41 -36.24 -26.84
C LEU A 235 -31.20 -35.32 -28.05
N GLY A 236 -29.95 -35.26 -28.53
CA GLY A 236 -29.55 -34.94 -29.92
C GLY A 236 -28.36 -33.97 -29.97
N SER A 237 -27.25 -34.18 -30.68
CA SER A 237 -26.76 -35.25 -31.56
C SER A 237 -25.24 -35.02 -31.79
N ASP A 238 -24.46 -36.09 -31.91
CA ASP A 238 -23.00 -36.10 -32.11
C ASP A 238 -22.56 -35.74 -33.54
N HIS A 239 -21.38 -35.12 -33.67
CA HIS A 239 -20.43 -35.37 -34.76
C HIS A 239 -18.97 -35.25 -34.26
N PRO A 240 -18.01 -36.04 -34.79
CA PRO A 240 -16.81 -36.44 -34.06
C PRO A 240 -15.51 -35.71 -34.44
N ASP A 241 -14.55 -35.87 -33.53
CA ASP A 241 -13.09 -35.83 -33.66
C ASP A 241 -12.33 -34.53 -33.98
N GLY A 242 -11.44 -34.20 -33.04
CA GLY A 242 -10.37 -33.22 -33.13
C GLY A 242 -9.92 -32.80 -31.74
N GLY A 243 -8.75 -33.28 -31.29
CA GLY A 243 -8.29 -33.17 -29.90
C GLY A 243 -8.38 -31.77 -29.29
N HIS A 244 -9.19 -31.63 -28.24
CA HIS A 244 -9.33 -30.39 -27.50
C HIS A 244 -9.03 -30.61 -26.02
N GLY A 245 -7.99 -29.92 -25.53
CA GLY A 245 -7.58 -29.89 -24.13
C GLY A 245 -8.75 -29.50 -23.22
N ARG A 246 -8.93 -30.27 -22.14
CA ARG A 246 -10.06 -30.13 -21.20
C ARG A 246 -9.81 -28.96 -20.24
N ALA A 247 -10.73 -27.99 -20.20
CA ALA A 247 -10.63 -26.83 -19.30
C ALA A 247 -11.52 -27.00 -18.05
N ALA A 248 -10.98 -26.66 -16.88
CA ALA A 248 -11.73 -26.61 -15.62
C ALA A 248 -12.53 -25.30 -15.50
N VAL A 249 -13.76 -25.38 -14.99
CA VAL A 249 -14.55 -24.21 -14.58
C VAL A 249 -14.26 -23.94 -13.10
N LEU A 250 -13.47 -22.90 -12.84
CA LEU A 250 -13.03 -22.52 -11.50
C LEU A 250 -13.78 -21.25 -11.06
N THR A 251 -13.98 -21.05 -9.76
CA THR A 251 -14.39 -19.77 -9.14
C THR A 251 -13.28 -19.36 -8.18
N ASN A 252 -12.77 -18.13 -8.26
CA ASN A 252 -11.51 -17.75 -7.62
C ASN A 252 -11.73 -16.84 -6.39
N ASN A 253 -11.01 -17.10 -5.30
CA ASN A 253 -10.80 -16.19 -4.18
C ASN A 253 -9.28 -15.96 -4.06
N VAL A 254 -8.83 -14.71 -4.15
CA VAL A 254 -7.41 -14.36 -4.01
C VAL A 254 -7.11 -14.12 -2.52
N ILE A 255 -6.07 -14.74 -1.97
CA ILE A 255 -5.59 -14.42 -0.61
C ILE A 255 -4.75 -13.15 -0.75
N PRO A 256 -5.14 -12.02 -0.18
CA PRO A 256 -4.41 -10.81 -0.49
C PRO A 256 -3.15 -10.71 0.40
N ASP A 257 -2.20 -9.91 -0.06
CA ASP A 257 -0.73 -9.97 0.19
C ASP A 257 0.02 -11.11 -0.49
N SER A 258 -0.57 -11.77 -1.48
CA SER A 258 0.12 -12.85 -2.20
C SER A 258 -0.41 -13.04 -3.62
N TYR A 259 0.44 -13.52 -4.52
CA TYR A 259 -0.04 -14.08 -5.78
C TYR A 259 -0.83 -15.39 -5.55
N VAL A 260 -1.19 -15.79 -4.32
CA VAL A 260 -1.89 -17.05 -4.06
C VAL A 260 -3.39 -16.91 -4.32
N SER A 261 -3.89 -17.70 -5.26
CA SER A 261 -5.30 -17.84 -5.59
C SER A 261 -5.85 -19.18 -5.08
N ILE A 262 -7.04 -19.15 -4.48
CA ILE A 262 -7.82 -20.31 -4.06
C ILE A 262 -8.98 -20.49 -5.03
N CYS A 263 -8.99 -21.59 -5.77
CA CYS A 263 -10.06 -21.90 -6.71
C CYS A 263 -11.03 -22.96 -6.16
N LEU A 264 -12.33 -22.75 -6.37
CA LEU A 264 -13.45 -23.67 -6.14
C LEU A 264 -14.00 -24.15 -7.49
N GLY A 265 -14.01 -25.45 -7.78
CA GLY A 265 -14.51 -25.96 -9.08
C GLY A 265 -16.04 -26.14 -9.16
N ARG A 266 -16.69 -25.72 -10.25
CA ARG A 266 -18.00 -26.25 -10.70
C ARG A 266 -17.80 -27.17 -11.93
N ARG A 267 -18.68 -28.15 -12.14
CA ARG A 267 -18.54 -29.32 -13.06
C ARG A 267 -17.87 -28.99 -14.42
N PHE A 268 -17.02 -29.90 -14.91
CA PHE A 268 -16.34 -29.85 -16.23
C PHE A 268 -17.33 -30.10 -17.39
N MET A 269 -17.38 -29.23 -18.41
CA MET A 269 -18.17 -29.41 -19.65
C MET A 269 -17.45 -28.84 -20.90
N SER A 270 -17.83 -29.27 -22.12
CA SER A 270 -17.22 -28.93 -23.42
C SER A 270 -17.66 -27.56 -24.01
N ARG A 271 -16.83 -26.93 -24.87
CA ARG A 271 -16.99 -25.55 -25.41
C ARG A 271 -17.51 -25.48 -26.87
N GLN A 272 -18.09 -24.33 -27.27
CA GLN A 272 -18.45 -23.90 -28.65
C GLN A 272 -17.60 -22.70 -29.15
N PRO A 273 -17.51 -22.41 -30.49
CA PRO A 273 -16.47 -21.53 -31.09
C PRO A 273 -16.82 -20.03 -31.25
N ILE A 274 -15.80 -19.16 -31.40
CA ILE A 274 -15.86 -17.67 -31.47
C ILE A 274 -15.18 -17.15 -32.76
N VAL A 275 -15.72 -16.07 -33.38
CA VAL A 275 -15.18 -15.32 -34.55
C VAL A 275 -15.06 -13.82 -34.19
N GLU A 276 -14.05 -13.12 -34.71
CA GLU A 276 -13.67 -11.72 -34.39
C GLU A 276 -14.32 -10.64 -35.29
N HIS A 277 -14.66 -9.48 -34.71
CA HIS A 277 -14.74 -8.19 -35.43
C HIS A 277 -14.39 -7.00 -34.51
N ARG A 278 -13.80 -5.94 -35.09
CA ARG A 278 -13.34 -4.68 -34.46
C ARG A 278 -14.13 -3.47 -34.99
N THR A 279 -14.41 -2.49 -34.13
CA THR A 279 -14.62 -1.06 -34.47
C THR A 279 -14.70 -0.16 -33.20
N PRO A 280 -14.52 1.19 -33.30
CA PRO A 280 -13.64 1.98 -32.42
C PRO A 280 -14.32 2.99 -31.46
N LEU A 281 -13.50 3.62 -30.62
CA LEU A 281 -13.85 4.61 -29.58
C LEU A 281 -14.24 5.99 -30.15
N GLU A 282 -15.25 6.62 -29.53
CA GLU A 282 -15.46 8.07 -29.54
C GLU A 282 -15.52 8.65 -28.12
N SER A 283 -14.97 9.86 -27.97
CA SER A 283 -14.92 10.72 -26.78
C SER A 283 -16.07 11.74 -26.78
N PRO A 284 -16.62 12.19 -25.63
CA PRO A 284 -17.50 13.36 -25.63
C PRO A 284 -16.95 14.59 -24.86
N ARG A 285 -17.21 15.77 -25.42
CA ARG A 285 -17.08 17.11 -24.82
C ARG A 285 -18.44 17.62 -24.29
N THR A 286 -18.35 18.35 -23.18
CA THR A 286 -19.13 19.52 -22.70
C THR A 286 -20.67 19.51 -22.65
N ALA A 287 -21.16 19.46 -21.39
CA ALA A 287 -22.09 20.37 -20.70
C ALA A 287 -23.51 20.63 -21.23
N ASP A 288 -24.50 20.29 -20.38
CA ASP A 288 -25.68 21.14 -20.18
C ASP A 288 -26.18 21.05 -18.72
N PHE A 289 -26.53 22.19 -18.14
CA PHE A 289 -26.77 22.42 -16.70
C PHE A 289 -28.27 22.40 -16.39
N ARG A 290 -28.76 21.47 -15.56
CA ARG A 290 -30.06 21.54 -14.84
C ARG A 290 -30.17 20.41 -13.80
N GLY A 291 -30.18 20.78 -12.52
CA GLY A 291 -30.49 19.92 -11.38
C GLY A 291 -29.44 18.84 -11.08
N SER A 292 -28.59 19.06 -10.07
CA SER A 292 -27.58 18.08 -9.64
C SER A 292 -28.25 16.81 -9.11
N ILE A 293 -28.50 15.86 -10.01
CA ILE A 293 -28.65 14.46 -9.65
C ILE A 293 -27.25 14.05 -9.19
N MET A 294 -27.03 13.96 -7.87
CA MET A 294 -25.81 13.35 -7.34
C MET A 294 -25.76 11.92 -7.91
N THR A 295 -24.91 11.71 -8.90
CA THR A 295 -24.70 10.37 -9.46
C THR A 295 -24.02 9.56 -8.38
N GLU A 296 -24.69 8.50 -7.91
CA GLU A 296 -24.13 7.61 -6.90
C GLU A 296 -22.78 7.07 -7.38
N PRO A 297 -21.69 7.28 -6.63
CA PRO A 297 -20.34 6.94 -7.08
C PRO A 297 -20.20 5.43 -7.27
N VAL A 298 -19.39 5.04 -8.25
CA VAL A 298 -19.12 3.63 -8.58
C VAL A 298 -17.67 3.31 -8.22
N LEU A 299 -17.47 2.21 -7.50
CA LEU A 299 -16.14 1.76 -7.12
C LEU A 299 -15.36 1.28 -8.36
N SER A 300 -14.27 1.95 -8.71
CA SER A 300 -13.38 1.53 -9.80
C SER A 300 -12.56 0.27 -9.47
N TYR A 301 -12.30 0.04 -8.18
CA TYR A 301 -11.52 -1.08 -7.66
C TYR A 301 -12.27 -1.72 -6.48
N PRO A 302 -11.98 -2.99 -6.13
CA PRO A 302 -12.57 -3.62 -4.95
C PRO A 302 -12.03 -2.99 -3.66
N VAL A 303 -12.85 -3.00 -2.61
CA VAL A 303 -12.51 -2.52 -1.27
C VAL A 303 -12.28 -3.71 -0.34
N PHE A 304 -11.15 -3.72 0.35
CA PHE A 304 -10.75 -4.78 1.28
C PHE A 304 -10.59 -4.22 2.70
N THR A 305 -11.01 -5.00 3.69
CA THR A 305 -10.76 -4.72 5.11
C THR A 305 -9.27 -4.86 5.45
N LEU A 306 -8.86 -4.43 6.65
CA LEU A 306 -7.49 -4.60 7.14
C LEU A 306 -7.06 -6.09 7.19
N ASP A 307 -7.99 -6.98 7.52
CA ASP A 307 -7.80 -8.44 7.51
C ASP A 307 -7.87 -9.06 6.12
N ASN A 308 -7.98 -8.21 5.10
CA ASN A 308 -7.95 -8.56 3.69
C ASN A 308 -9.18 -9.33 3.21
N GLU A 309 -10.31 -9.09 3.85
CA GLU A 309 -11.61 -9.58 3.39
C GLU A 309 -12.22 -8.57 2.42
N GLN A 310 -12.68 -9.03 1.26
CA GLN A 310 -13.31 -8.16 0.29
C GLN A 310 -14.68 -7.72 0.82
N LEU A 311 -14.83 -6.44 1.11
CA LEU A 311 -16.07 -5.85 1.59
C LEU A 311 -17.03 -5.56 0.43
N LEU A 312 -16.53 -4.89 -0.62
CA LEU A 312 -17.31 -4.59 -1.83
C LEU A 312 -16.47 -4.85 -3.09
N PRO A 313 -17.04 -5.47 -4.15
CA PRO A 313 -16.35 -5.64 -5.42
C PRO A 313 -16.28 -4.33 -6.23
N ALA A 314 -15.34 -4.26 -7.18
CA ALA A 314 -15.35 -3.22 -8.20
C ALA A 314 -16.66 -3.24 -9.00
N GLY A 315 -17.08 -2.07 -9.47
CA GLY A 315 -18.35 -1.86 -10.18
C GLY A 315 -19.56 -1.67 -9.26
N THR A 316 -19.38 -1.79 -7.94
CA THR A 316 -20.46 -1.52 -6.98
C THR A 316 -20.81 -0.04 -7.00
N ARG A 317 -22.09 0.28 -7.18
CA ARG A 317 -22.65 1.62 -7.04
C ARG A 317 -22.99 1.86 -5.57
N LEU A 318 -22.42 2.89 -4.95
CA LEU A 318 -22.61 3.17 -3.52
C LEU A 318 -23.96 3.85 -3.25
N THR A 319 -25.03 3.06 -3.33
CA THR A 319 -26.38 3.53 -3.02
C THR A 319 -26.58 3.69 -1.51
N PRO A 320 -27.55 4.51 -1.04
CA PRO A 320 -27.88 4.60 0.38
C PRO A 320 -28.18 3.25 1.05
N ASP A 321 -28.77 2.30 0.31
CA ASP A 321 -29.07 0.97 0.82
C ASP A 321 -27.82 0.12 1.02
N ILE A 322 -26.87 0.17 0.07
CA ILE A 322 -25.57 -0.51 0.24
C ILE A 322 -24.81 0.10 1.41
N LEU A 323 -24.80 1.42 1.54
CA LEU A 323 -24.14 2.11 2.65
C LEU A 323 -24.75 1.73 4.01
N LYS A 324 -26.08 1.62 4.10
CA LYS A 324 -26.77 1.11 5.30
C LYS A 324 -26.45 -0.36 5.57
N GLU A 325 -26.34 -1.19 4.54
CA GLU A 325 -26.00 -2.60 4.68
C GLU A 325 -24.58 -2.78 5.24
N ILE A 326 -23.58 -2.10 4.68
CA ILE A 326 -22.19 -2.18 5.19
C ILE A 326 -22.06 -1.56 6.59
N ALA A 327 -22.77 -0.46 6.87
CA ALA A 327 -22.79 0.15 8.20
C ALA A 327 -23.38 -0.81 9.25
N SER A 328 -24.43 -1.55 8.88
CA SER A 328 -25.04 -2.55 9.76
C SER A 328 -24.16 -3.79 9.92
N ALA A 329 -23.40 -4.17 8.88
CA ALA A 329 -22.52 -5.34 8.91
C ALA A 329 -21.25 -5.11 9.74
N GLY A 330 -20.74 -3.87 9.79
CA GLY A 330 -19.55 -3.52 10.55
C GLY A 330 -19.78 -3.23 12.03
N ASN A 331 -21.04 -3.24 12.50
CA ASN A 331 -21.41 -3.25 13.91
C ASN A 331 -21.01 -4.58 14.58
N ALA A 332 -19.71 -4.83 14.69
CA ALA A 332 -19.16 -5.84 15.57
C ALA A 332 -19.33 -5.36 17.03
N PRO A 333 -19.70 -6.25 17.97
CA PRO A 333 -19.85 -5.89 19.37
C PRO A 333 -18.52 -5.40 19.96
N GLU A 334 -18.56 -4.24 20.63
CA GLU A 334 -17.55 -3.70 21.55
C GLU A 334 -16.08 -3.85 21.10
N THR A 335 -15.70 -3.35 19.92
CA THR A 335 -14.27 -3.10 19.69
C THR A 335 -13.80 -2.02 20.67
N PRO A 336 -12.77 -2.29 21.50
CA PRO A 336 -12.29 -1.29 22.45
C PRO A 336 -11.81 -0.07 21.68
N HIS A 337 -12.35 1.10 22.04
CA HIS A 337 -11.85 2.37 21.57
C HIS A 337 -10.57 2.72 22.33
N ILE A 338 -9.49 2.98 21.62
CA ILE A 338 -8.16 3.25 22.18
C ILE A 338 -7.84 4.72 21.94
N HIS A 339 -7.21 5.37 22.92
CA HIS A 339 -6.68 6.72 22.74
C HIS A 339 -5.50 6.68 21.76
N MET A 340 -5.65 7.36 20.62
CA MET A 340 -4.68 7.31 19.53
C MET A 340 -3.26 7.65 19.98
N LEU A 341 -3.12 8.72 20.77
CA LEU A 341 -1.81 9.21 21.22
C LEU A 341 -1.14 8.28 22.24
N THR A 342 -1.92 7.46 22.97
CA THR A 342 -1.36 6.49 23.92
C THR A 342 -0.95 5.17 23.27
N HIS A 343 -1.21 5.01 21.97
CA HIS A 343 -0.87 3.78 21.24
C HIS A 343 0.59 3.80 20.81
N ALA A 344 1.36 2.82 21.28
CA ALA A 344 2.76 2.62 20.92
C ALA A 344 3.60 3.92 21.04
N THR A 345 4.17 4.41 19.93
CA THR A 345 5.03 5.60 19.87
C THR A 345 4.32 6.80 19.22
N VAL A 346 3.01 6.73 18.98
CA VAL A 346 2.30 7.73 18.15
C VAL A 346 2.46 9.15 18.69
N ALA A 347 2.33 9.37 20.01
CA ALA A 347 2.53 10.70 20.59
C ALA A 347 3.98 11.19 20.44
N ASP A 348 4.97 10.32 20.63
CA ASP A 348 6.38 10.69 20.54
C ASP A 348 6.78 10.98 19.08
N ASP A 349 6.35 10.14 18.15
CA ASP A 349 6.54 10.32 16.71
C ASP A 349 5.91 11.64 16.26
N LEU A 350 4.67 11.93 16.68
CA LEU A 350 3.99 13.18 16.34
C LEU A 350 4.73 14.40 16.89
N ARG A 351 5.17 14.35 18.16
CA ARG A 351 5.96 15.45 18.76
C ARG A 351 7.26 15.69 18.01
N GLU A 352 7.92 14.61 17.60
CA GLU A 352 9.15 14.68 16.83
C GLU A 352 8.88 15.31 15.45
N PHE A 353 7.83 14.90 14.74
CA PHE A 353 7.47 15.49 13.44
C PHE A 353 7.14 16.99 13.54
N CYS A 354 6.42 17.42 14.58
CA CYS A 354 6.13 18.83 14.82
C CYS A 354 7.40 19.66 15.09
N ARG A 355 8.47 19.06 15.63
CA ARG A 355 9.75 19.75 15.94
C ARG A 355 10.77 19.69 14.81
N GLN A 356 10.48 18.95 13.75
CA GLN A 356 11.37 18.86 12.60
C GLN A 356 11.05 19.95 11.57
N SER A 357 12.11 20.46 10.93
CA SER A 357 11.93 21.37 9.80
C SER A 357 11.20 20.69 8.65
N PRO A 358 10.23 21.35 7.98
CA PRO A 358 9.84 22.76 8.13
C PRO A 358 8.69 23.05 9.12
N TYR A 359 8.24 22.07 9.90
CA TYR A 359 7.09 22.20 10.80
C TYR A 359 7.44 22.90 12.13
N ASP A 360 8.72 22.93 12.49
CA ASP A 360 9.25 23.59 13.69
C ASP A 360 8.86 25.08 13.79
N VAL A 361 8.70 25.75 12.66
CA VAL A 361 8.21 27.14 12.59
C VAL A 361 6.73 27.24 12.96
N ILE A 362 5.92 26.27 12.50
CA ILE A 362 4.48 26.23 12.70
C ILE A 362 4.15 25.87 14.15
N PHE A 363 4.89 24.93 14.72
CA PHE A 363 4.71 24.44 16.09
C PHE A 363 5.77 25.01 17.05
N SER A 364 6.22 26.24 16.80
CA SER A 364 7.26 26.89 17.62
C SER A 364 6.78 27.29 19.01
N ASP A 365 5.47 27.50 19.18
CA ASP A 365 4.85 27.80 20.47
C ASP A 365 4.62 26.49 21.24
N GLY A 366 5.45 26.26 22.26
CA GLY A 366 5.37 25.06 23.10
C GLY A 366 4.08 24.98 23.93
N GLU A 367 3.51 26.11 24.38
CA GLU A 367 2.28 26.11 25.16
C GLU A 367 1.08 25.75 24.28
N GLN A 368 1.04 26.30 23.06
CA GLN A 368 0.04 25.95 22.06
C GLN A 368 0.16 24.47 21.66
N LEU A 369 1.39 23.99 21.41
CA LEU A 369 1.61 22.58 21.07
C LEU A 369 1.12 21.66 22.19
N ASP A 370 1.44 21.95 23.46
CA ASP A 370 0.96 21.16 24.59
C ASP A 370 -0.57 21.20 24.73
N LEU A 371 -1.21 22.33 24.41
CA LEU A 371 -2.66 22.44 24.38
C LEU A 371 -3.29 21.55 23.29
N LEU A 372 -2.74 21.58 22.08
CA LEU A 372 -3.19 20.72 20.99
C LEU A 372 -3.07 19.24 21.36
N PHE A 373 -1.96 18.83 21.97
CA PHE A 373 -1.78 17.44 22.41
C PHE A 373 -2.82 17.03 23.46
N ARG A 374 -3.15 17.89 24.44
CA ARG A 374 -4.23 17.62 25.40
C ARG A 374 -5.59 17.45 24.72
N GLN A 375 -5.87 18.21 23.66
CA GLN A 375 -7.09 18.07 22.88
C GLN A 375 -7.09 16.76 22.07
N MET A 376 -5.97 16.45 21.41
CA MET A 376 -5.80 15.25 20.60
C MET A 376 -5.85 13.96 21.42
N GLU A 377 -5.39 13.97 22.68
CA GLU A 377 -5.47 12.83 23.59
C GLU A 377 -6.91 12.35 23.82
N ARG A 378 -7.90 13.22 23.64
CA ARG A 378 -9.31 12.88 23.81
C ARG A 378 -9.86 12.05 22.64
N LEU A 379 -9.15 12.01 21.52
CA LEU A 379 -9.57 11.25 20.34
C LEU A 379 -9.41 9.75 20.58
N ARG A 380 -10.53 9.05 20.49
CA ARG A 380 -10.59 7.60 20.63
C ARG A 380 -10.97 6.96 19.31
N LEU A 381 -10.13 6.08 18.82
CA LEU A 381 -10.34 5.36 17.56
C LEU A 381 -10.65 3.89 17.85
N SER A 382 -11.46 3.25 17.00
CA SER A 382 -11.67 1.81 17.11
C SER A 382 -10.40 1.05 16.73
N ARG A 383 -10.27 -0.18 17.22
CA ARG A 383 -9.06 -0.99 17.03
C ARG A 383 -8.59 -1.08 15.55
N PRO A 384 -9.46 -1.31 14.55
CA PRO A 384 -9.03 -1.34 13.14
C PRO A 384 -8.43 -0.03 12.64
N LEU A 385 -8.86 1.12 13.18
CA LEU A 385 -8.33 2.43 12.83
C LEU A 385 -6.95 2.67 13.45
N ILE A 386 -6.68 2.08 14.61
CA ILE A 386 -5.36 2.08 15.24
C ILE A 386 -4.41 1.13 14.49
N ASP A 387 -4.86 -0.08 14.15
CA ASP A 387 -4.04 -1.06 13.44
C ASP A 387 -3.65 -0.56 12.02
N PHE A 388 -4.43 0.34 11.43
CA PHE A 388 -4.05 1.07 10.22
C PHE A 388 -2.78 1.92 10.39
N LEU A 389 -2.62 2.59 11.53
CA LEU A 389 -1.40 3.36 11.83
C LEU A 389 -0.19 2.42 11.94
N ASP A 390 -0.36 1.26 12.57
CA ASP A 390 0.68 0.24 12.67
C ASP A 390 1.08 -0.29 11.28
N PHE A 391 0.09 -0.60 10.45
CA PHE A 391 0.32 -1.04 9.07
C PHE A 391 1.15 -0.02 8.28
N PHE A 392 0.77 1.26 8.29
CA PHE A 392 1.52 2.27 7.54
C PHE A 392 2.88 2.57 8.15
N ARG A 393 3.00 2.59 9.49
CA ARG A 393 4.31 2.75 10.14
C ARG A 393 5.31 1.69 9.70
N GLU A 394 4.87 0.44 9.51
CA GLU A 394 5.72 -0.65 9.04
C GLU A 394 5.90 -0.68 7.52
N GLN A 395 4.81 -0.48 6.77
CA GLN A 395 4.78 -0.73 5.33
C GLN A 395 5.05 0.51 4.50
N ASP A 396 4.69 1.71 4.94
CA ASP A 396 4.90 2.96 4.22
C ASP A 396 4.92 4.14 5.21
N PHE A 397 6.09 4.32 5.83
CA PHE A 397 6.32 5.31 6.88
C PHE A 397 5.99 6.74 6.42
N TYR A 398 6.09 7.01 5.12
CA TYR A 398 5.68 8.29 4.54
C TYR A 398 4.19 8.58 4.79
N THR A 399 3.31 7.62 4.48
CA THR A 399 1.87 7.78 4.72
C THR A 399 1.55 7.84 6.22
N TYR A 400 2.30 7.12 7.06
CA TYR A 400 2.17 7.23 8.52
C TYR A 400 2.49 8.65 9.02
N GLN A 401 3.67 9.18 8.67
CA GLN A 401 4.07 10.53 9.02
C GLN A 401 3.08 11.56 8.49
N HIS A 402 2.71 11.48 7.22
CA HIS A 402 1.72 12.35 6.58
C HIS A 402 0.39 12.36 7.34
N THR A 403 -0.12 11.19 7.71
CA THR A 403 -1.38 11.07 8.48
C THR A 403 -1.30 11.82 9.80
N LEU A 404 -0.19 11.66 10.55
CA LEU A 404 0.00 12.32 11.84
C LEU A 404 0.18 13.84 11.67
N THR A 405 0.96 14.27 10.69
CA THR A 405 1.20 15.68 10.43
C THR A 405 -0.06 16.41 9.97
N VAL A 406 -0.84 15.81 9.06
CA VAL A 406 -2.15 16.36 8.63
C VAL A 406 -3.11 16.47 9.81
N PHE A 407 -3.08 15.50 10.74
CA PHE A 407 -3.89 15.59 11.95
C PHE A 407 -3.47 16.77 12.84
N ALA A 408 -2.17 16.95 13.11
CA ALA A 408 -1.69 18.08 13.92
C ALA A 408 -1.94 19.44 13.26
N LEU A 409 -1.72 19.55 11.94
CA LEU A 409 -2.03 20.76 11.18
C LEU A 409 -3.53 21.07 11.21
N SER A 410 -4.39 20.07 11.01
CA SER A 410 -5.85 20.27 11.06
C SER A 410 -6.32 20.72 12.44
N MET A 411 -5.76 20.13 13.51
CA MET A 411 -6.05 20.53 14.88
C MET A 411 -5.60 21.98 15.16
N LEU A 412 -4.41 22.36 14.70
CA LEU A 412 -3.90 23.72 14.84
C LEU A 412 -4.77 24.73 14.10
N LEU A 413 -5.10 24.45 12.83
CA LEU A 413 -5.95 25.34 12.03
C LEU A 413 -7.35 25.46 12.63
N ALA A 414 -7.95 24.36 13.06
CA ALA A 414 -9.23 24.38 13.76
C ALA A 414 -9.14 25.18 15.07
N HIS A 415 -8.05 25.07 15.82
CA HIS A 415 -7.84 25.86 17.04
C HIS A 415 -7.72 27.36 16.78
N VAL A 416 -7.16 27.76 15.63
CA VAL A 416 -7.04 29.18 15.23
C VAL A 416 -8.36 29.73 14.69
N LEU A 417 -9.16 28.89 14.03
CA LEU A 417 -10.42 29.30 13.38
C LEU A 417 -11.63 29.28 14.31
N GLU A 418 -11.63 28.43 15.33
CA GLU A 418 -12.76 28.22 16.22
C GLU A 418 -12.56 28.90 17.59
N ASP A 419 -13.63 29.48 18.14
CA ASP A 419 -13.59 30.22 19.40
C ASP A 419 -13.37 29.32 20.64
N ASP A 420 -13.71 28.03 20.52
CA ASP A 420 -13.65 27.08 21.64
C ASP A 420 -13.03 25.73 21.28
N ALA A 421 -12.46 25.08 22.30
CA ALA A 421 -11.72 23.84 22.16
C ALA A 421 -12.57 22.65 21.70
N GLU A 422 -13.86 22.58 22.04
CA GLU A 422 -14.73 21.47 21.60
C GLU A 422 -15.07 21.60 20.13
N SER A 423 -15.34 22.83 19.66
CA SER A 423 -15.55 23.13 18.25
C SER A 423 -14.29 22.81 17.44
N ALA A 424 -13.11 23.24 17.90
CA ALA A 424 -11.83 22.91 17.26
C ALA A 424 -11.61 21.39 17.13
N VAL A 425 -11.85 20.62 18.20
CA VAL A 425 -11.75 19.15 18.15
C VAL A 425 -12.73 18.58 17.13
N ARG A 426 -13.99 19.07 17.10
CA ARG A 426 -15.03 18.61 16.16
C ARG A 426 -14.61 18.83 14.71
N GLU A 427 -14.08 20.02 14.40
CA GLU A 427 -13.63 20.41 13.05
C GLU A 427 -12.33 19.71 12.60
N ALA A 428 -11.72 18.88 13.46
CA ALA A 428 -10.55 18.08 13.13
C ALA A 428 -10.77 16.56 13.26
N LEU A 429 -11.97 16.09 13.66
CA LEU A 429 -12.26 14.67 13.91
C LEU A 429 -12.02 13.76 12.69
N GLY A 430 -12.13 14.30 11.48
CA GLY A 430 -11.92 13.54 10.24
C GLY A 430 -10.46 13.41 9.81
N ALA A 431 -9.56 14.27 10.32
CA ALA A 431 -8.17 14.37 9.88
C ALA A 431 -7.32 13.10 10.09
N PRO A 432 -7.35 12.42 11.26
CA PRO A 432 -6.45 11.29 11.52
C PRO A 432 -6.72 10.06 10.65
N THR A 433 -7.85 10.00 9.96
CA THR A 433 -8.24 8.87 9.11
C THR A 433 -8.62 9.29 7.69
N HIS A 434 -8.32 10.53 7.27
CA HIS A 434 -8.67 11.03 5.94
C HIS A 434 -8.16 10.09 4.82
N ASP A 435 -6.97 9.54 5.03
CA ASP A 435 -6.28 8.67 4.08
C ASP A 435 -6.49 7.16 4.34
N PHE A 436 -7.47 6.79 5.17
CA PHE A 436 -7.70 5.38 5.56
C PHE A 436 -7.84 4.43 4.35
N GLY A 437 -8.41 4.94 3.25
CA GLY A 437 -8.58 4.17 2.02
C GLY A 437 -7.30 3.82 1.29
N LYS A 438 -6.14 4.39 1.66
CA LYS A 438 -4.84 3.99 1.10
C LYS A 438 -4.52 2.52 1.38
N LEU A 439 -5.19 1.88 2.35
CA LEU A 439 -5.17 0.41 2.54
C LEU A 439 -5.53 -0.36 1.26
N CYS A 440 -6.39 0.20 0.41
CA CYS A 440 -6.79 -0.42 -0.85
C CYS A 440 -5.90 -0.03 -2.04
N VAL A 441 -4.83 0.75 -1.81
CA VAL A 441 -3.87 1.16 -2.84
C VAL A 441 -2.63 0.26 -2.78
N PRO A 442 -2.19 -0.34 -3.89
CA PRO A 442 -1.00 -1.19 -3.88
C PRO A 442 0.25 -0.44 -3.40
N LEU A 443 1.05 -1.05 -2.52
CA LEU A 443 2.33 -0.47 -2.05
C LEU A 443 3.28 -0.03 -3.18
N PRO A 444 3.41 -0.74 -4.32
CA PRO A 444 4.23 -0.27 -5.44
C PRO A 444 3.76 1.06 -6.06
N VAL A 445 2.46 1.38 -5.94
CA VAL A 445 1.91 2.67 -6.38
C VAL A 445 2.18 3.75 -5.34
N LEU A 446 1.96 3.46 -4.05
CA LEU A 446 2.22 4.40 -2.96
C LEU A 446 3.71 4.80 -2.87
N LYS A 447 4.61 3.84 -3.09
CA LYS A 447 6.07 4.01 -3.00
C LYS A 447 6.73 4.34 -4.33
N LYS A 448 5.97 4.58 -5.38
CA LYS A 448 6.53 4.82 -6.71
C LYS A 448 7.43 6.07 -6.66
N ALA A 449 8.62 6.02 -7.27
CA ALA A 449 9.52 7.17 -7.36
C ALA A 449 9.44 7.92 -8.71
N ASP A 450 8.95 7.23 -9.74
CA ASP A 450 8.74 7.77 -11.08
C ASP A 450 7.33 8.37 -11.23
N PRO A 451 7.05 9.14 -12.29
CA PRO A 451 5.71 9.69 -12.53
C PRO A 451 4.65 8.59 -12.50
N LEU A 452 3.47 8.93 -11.97
CA LEU A 452 2.35 8.00 -11.95
C LEU A 452 1.88 7.74 -13.38
N THR A 453 1.58 6.49 -13.71
CA THR A 453 0.86 6.22 -14.95
C THR A 453 -0.62 6.63 -14.75
N PRO A 454 -1.42 6.78 -15.82
CA PRO A 454 -2.85 7.03 -15.68
C PRO A 454 -3.57 5.94 -14.89
N ILE A 455 -3.04 4.70 -14.88
CA ILE A 455 -3.57 3.60 -14.07
C ILE A 455 -3.21 3.79 -12.60
N ASP A 456 -1.96 4.14 -12.30
CA ASP A 456 -1.50 4.37 -10.92
C ASP A 456 -2.27 5.53 -10.30
N ARG A 457 -2.47 6.61 -11.06
CA ARG A 457 -3.26 7.77 -10.62
C ARG A 457 -4.69 7.39 -10.28
N ARG A 458 -5.38 6.64 -11.15
CA ARG A 458 -6.75 6.16 -10.87
C ARG A 458 -6.82 5.25 -9.65
N GLN A 459 -5.81 4.42 -9.42
CA GLN A 459 -5.73 3.58 -8.21
C GLN A 459 -5.51 4.44 -6.96
N LEU A 460 -4.66 5.45 -7.05
CA LEU A 460 -4.42 6.37 -5.95
C LEU A 460 -5.70 7.16 -5.64
N GLU A 461 -6.33 7.81 -6.61
CA GLU A 461 -7.58 8.58 -6.44
C GLU A 461 -8.74 7.73 -5.86
N HIS A 462 -8.73 6.42 -6.09
CA HIS A 462 -9.73 5.51 -5.52
C HIS A 462 -9.71 5.43 -3.98
N HIS A 463 -8.61 5.81 -3.33
CA HIS A 463 -8.51 5.78 -1.86
C HIS A 463 -9.64 6.58 -1.19
N ALA A 464 -10.09 7.68 -1.79
CA ALA A 464 -11.17 8.49 -1.20
C ALA A 464 -12.48 7.69 -1.06
N LEU A 465 -12.89 6.98 -2.12
CA LEU A 465 -14.08 6.12 -2.07
C LEU A 465 -13.86 4.86 -1.24
N ALA A 466 -12.67 4.26 -1.29
CA ALA A 466 -12.34 3.10 -0.47
C ALA A 466 -12.38 3.45 1.04
N GLY A 467 -11.83 4.60 1.40
CA GLY A 467 -11.85 5.14 2.76
C GLY A 467 -13.27 5.42 3.23
N TYR A 468 -14.12 6.02 2.39
CA TYR A 468 -15.54 6.21 2.70
C TYR A 468 -16.26 4.89 3.02
N VAL A 469 -16.06 3.85 2.21
CA VAL A 469 -16.66 2.53 2.42
C VAL A 469 -16.16 1.88 3.71
N LEU A 470 -14.85 1.89 3.92
CA LEU A 470 -14.24 1.25 5.09
C LEU A 470 -14.62 1.94 6.40
N LEU A 471 -14.60 3.27 6.42
CA LEU A 471 -14.99 4.03 7.61
C LEU A 471 -16.50 3.94 7.85
N THR A 472 -17.34 3.89 6.80
CA THR A 472 -18.77 3.58 6.97
C THR A 472 -18.97 2.22 7.64
N TYR A 473 -18.20 1.21 7.22
CA TYR A 473 -18.22 -0.12 7.81
C TYR A 473 -17.77 -0.09 9.28
N TYR A 474 -16.56 0.39 9.57
CA TYR A 474 -15.99 0.33 10.92
C TYR A 474 -16.64 1.28 11.94
N THR A 475 -17.27 2.36 11.48
CA THR A 475 -17.98 3.30 12.37
C THR A 475 -19.48 3.04 12.44
N GLY A 476 -20.01 2.16 11.59
CA GLY A 476 -21.43 1.89 11.49
C GLY A 476 -22.28 3.08 11.03
N ASN A 477 -21.67 4.14 10.47
CA ASN A 477 -22.37 5.35 10.08
C ASN A 477 -21.74 6.01 8.83
N PRO A 478 -22.45 6.08 7.69
CA PRO A 478 -21.93 6.76 6.48
C PRO A 478 -21.82 8.29 6.63
N LEU A 479 -22.48 8.87 7.63
CA LEU A 479 -22.37 10.29 7.97
C LEU A 479 -21.34 10.54 9.08
N ASN A 480 -20.55 9.53 9.47
CA ASN A 480 -19.47 9.74 10.43
C ASN A 480 -18.47 10.77 9.85
N PRO A 481 -18.03 11.77 10.64
CA PRO A 481 -17.07 12.78 10.19
C PRO A 481 -15.81 12.19 9.53
N ALA A 482 -15.28 11.07 10.06
CA ALA A 482 -14.16 10.36 9.46
C ALA A 482 -14.47 9.85 8.05
N ALA A 483 -15.64 9.24 7.85
CA ALA A 483 -16.05 8.72 6.55
C ALA A 483 -16.24 9.86 5.53
N VAL A 484 -16.87 10.96 5.96
CA VAL A 484 -17.10 12.15 5.11
C VAL A 484 -15.76 12.78 4.71
N ALA A 485 -14.85 13.00 5.67
CA ALA A 485 -13.52 13.54 5.39
C ALA A 485 -12.73 12.65 4.43
N ALA A 486 -12.71 11.34 4.64
CA ALA A 486 -12.02 10.42 3.74
C ALA A 486 -12.58 10.46 2.31
N ARG A 487 -13.91 10.61 2.15
CA ARG A 487 -14.53 10.76 0.84
C ARG A 487 -14.16 12.07 0.17
N ASP A 488 -14.20 13.17 0.91
CA ASP A 488 -14.37 14.51 0.34
C ASP A 488 -13.13 15.42 0.47
N HIS A 489 -12.05 15.02 1.17
CA HIS A 489 -10.87 15.89 1.35
C HIS A 489 -10.14 16.25 0.03
N HIS A 490 -10.42 15.53 -1.05
CA HIS A 490 -9.96 15.87 -2.41
C HIS A 490 -10.96 16.69 -3.24
N GLU A 491 -12.15 16.97 -2.70
CA GLU A 491 -13.11 17.91 -3.31
C GLU A 491 -12.62 19.35 -3.14
N ARG A 492 -13.13 20.25 -3.98
CA ARG A 492 -12.73 21.68 -3.99
C ARG A 492 -13.97 22.56 -4.02
N LYS A 493 -13.87 23.81 -3.57
CA LYS A 493 -15.03 24.73 -3.54
C LYS A 493 -15.61 25.02 -4.93
N ASP A 494 -14.77 25.01 -5.95
CA ASP A 494 -15.15 25.21 -7.35
C ASP A 494 -15.76 23.95 -8.01
N GLY A 495 -15.65 22.77 -7.36
CA GLY A 495 -16.09 21.48 -7.89
C GLY A 495 -15.08 20.79 -8.80
N SER A 496 -13.84 21.28 -8.90
CA SER A 496 -12.77 20.66 -9.72
C SER A 496 -12.15 19.40 -9.10
N GLY A 497 -12.51 19.08 -7.85
CA GLY A 497 -11.97 17.96 -7.11
C GLY A 497 -12.56 16.59 -7.47
N TYR A 498 -12.23 15.60 -6.65
CA TYR A 498 -12.67 14.21 -6.80
C TYR A 498 -13.02 13.64 -5.42
N PRO A 499 -13.78 12.53 -5.31
CA PRO A 499 -14.23 11.61 -6.36
C PRO A 499 -15.55 11.99 -7.06
N SER A 500 -16.30 12.95 -6.52
CA SER A 500 -17.65 13.30 -6.98
C SER A 500 -17.69 14.58 -7.82
N ALA A 501 -16.60 15.36 -7.86
CA ALA A 501 -16.53 16.66 -8.52
C ALA A 501 -17.66 17.59 -8.03
N LYS A 502 -17.88 17.58 -6.72
CA LYS A 502 -18.89 18.40 -6.06
C LYS A 502 -18.25 19.62 -5.44
N LYS A 503 -19.04 20.68 -5.28
CA LYS A 503 -18.58 21.85 -4.52
C LYS A 503 -18.43 21.47 -3.05
N LEU A 504 -17.21 21.63 -2.53
CA LEU A 504 -16.92 21.45 -1.12
C LEU A 504 -17.49 22.62 -0.31
N ASN A 505 -18.37 22.33 0.64
CA ASN A 505 -18.99 23.30 1.56
C ASN A 505 -18.88 22.88 3.03
N ASP A 506 -18.17 21.79 3.32
CA ASP A 506 -17.99 21.27 4.67
C ASP A 506 -16.68 21.82 5.25
N HIS A 507 -16.78 22.58 6.34
CA HIS A 507 -15.66 23.34 6.91
C HIS A 507 -14.55 22.42 7.45
N MET A 508 -14.90 21.42 8.26
CA MET A 508 -14.00 20.36 8.72
C MET A 508 -13.23 19.73 7.56
N VAL A 509 -13.94 19.31 6.50
CA VAL A 509 -13.29 18.68 5.34
C VAL A 509 -12.37 19.65 4.61
N GLU A 510 -12.71 20.93 4.56
CA GLU A 510 -11.88 21.96 3.95
C GLU A 510 -10.58 22.22 4.74
N ILE A 511 -10.65 22.20 6.08
CA ILE A 511 -9.45 22.27 6.95
C ILE A 511 -8.53 21.07 6.68
N VAL A 512 -9.09 19.87 6.58
CA VAL A 512 -8.34 18.65 6.24
C VAL A 512 -7.73 18.76 4.84
N ALA A 513 -8.48 19.25 3.86
CA ALA A 513 -8.01 19.40 2.49
C ALA A 513 -6.83 20.39 2.39
N VAL A 514 -6.91 21.55 3.07
CA VAL A 514 -5.81 22.52 3.11
C VAL A 514 -4.58 21.92 3.78
N SER A 515 -4.76 21.21 4.90
CA SER A 515 -3.68 20.54 5.63
C SER A 515 -3.01 19.45 4.78
N ASP A 516 -3.78 18.61 4.11
CA ASP A 516 -3.32 17.57 3.18
C ASP A 516 -2.48 18.17 2.04
N ILE A 517 -3.02 19.19 1.35
CA ILE A 517 -2.32 19.86 0.25
C ILE A 517 -1.00 20.47 0.74
N PHE A 518 -1.02 21.18 1.86
CA PHE A 518 0.16 21.83 2.41
C PHE A 518 1.26 20.83 2.76
N ASP A 519 0.91 19.79 3.54
CA ASP A 519 1.85 18.72 3.88
C ASP A 519 2.38 18.03 2.61
N ALA A 520 1.50 17.75 1.64
CA ALA A 520 1.90 17.14 0.37
C ALA A 520 2.90 18.00 -0.43
N LEU A 521 2.84 19.33 -0.31
CA LEU A 521 3.77 20.24 -0.98
C LEU A 521 5.13 20.31 -0.28
N ILE A 522 5.18 20.32 1.05
CA ILE A 522 6.43 20.54 1.81
C ILE A 522 7.11 19.24 2.29
N ALA A 523 6.40 18.12 2.31
CA ALA A 523 6.99 16.85 2.73
C ALA A 523 7.96 16.29 1.67
N THR A 524 9.01 15.63 2.14
CA THR A 524 9.91 14.85 1.29
C THR A 524 9.21 13.53 0.93
N ARG A 525 8.98 13.29 -0.37
CA ARG A 525 8.22 12.13 -0.87
C ARG A 525 9.12 11.22 -1.73
N PRO A 526 8.86 9.91 -1.79
CA PRO A 526 9.65 8.97 -2.61
C PRO A 526 9.81 9.36 -4.08
N TYR A 527 8.81 10.04 -4.65
CA TYR A 527 8.77 10.53 -6.04
C TYR A 527 9.21 11.97 -6.26
N ARG A 528 9.72 12.65 -5.23
CA ARG A 528 10.13 14.06 -5.31
C ARG A 528 11.61 14.21 -4.95
N ARG A 529 12.42 14.65 -5.91
CA ARG A 529 13.87 14.89 -5.68
C ARG A 529 14.17 16.06 -4.72
N GLY A 530 13.20 16.95 -4.47
CA GLY A 530 13.27 18.00 -3.45
C GLY A 530 11.89 18.58 -3.16
N ALA A 531 11.56 18.79 -1.88
CA ALA A 531 10.27 19.36 -1.44
C ALA A 531 10.13 20.85 -1.82
N PHE A 532 8.89 21.35 -1.86
CA PHE A 532 8.70 22.80 -1.88
C PHE A 532 9.21 23.36 -0.55
N ASP A 533 9.94 24.47 -0.61
CA ASP A 533 10.08 25.28 0.60
C ASP A 533 8.71 25.81 1.01
N THR A 534 8.55 26.09 2.30
CA THR A 534 7.30 26.54 2.92
C THR A 534 6.68 27.71 2.17
N ARG A 535 7.50 28.68 1.75
CA ARG A 535 7.01 29.87 1.07
C ARG A 535 6.41 29.52 -0.29
N THR A 536 7.10 28.70 -1.09
CA THR A 536 6.56 28.27 -2.39
C THR A 536 5.28 27.45 -2.20
N ALA A 537 5.19 26.59 -1.18
CA ALA A 537 3.95 25.85 -0.89
C ALA A 537 2.77 26.77 -0.55
N LEU A 538 3.00 27.79 0.29
CA LEU A 538 1.97 28.79 0.61
C LEU A 538 1.55 29.59 -0.63
N GLU A 539 2.48 29.94 -1.51
CA GLU A 539 2.16 30.62 -2.77
C GLU A 539 1.33 29.75 -3.73
N GLN A 540 1.52 28.43 -3.74
CA GLN A 540 0.62 27.52 -4.49
C GLN A 540 -0.78 27.48 -3.88
N ILE A 541 -0.87 27.45 -2.55
CA ILE A 541 -2.16 27.43 -1.85
C ILE A 541 -2.91 28.76 -2.04
N THR A 542 -2.22 29.90 -2.02
CA THR A 542 -2.88 31.20 -2.30
C THR A 542 -3.36 31.28 -3.74
N VAL A 543 -2.63 30.70 -4.72
CA VAL A 543 -3.13 30.56 -6.10
C VAL A 543 -4.41 29.74 -6.14
N MET A 544 -4.48 28.63 -5.41
CA MET A 544 -5.71 27.85 -5.31
C MET A 544 -6.86 28.65 -4.67
N GLY A 545 -6.56 29.55 -3.72
CA GLY A 545 -7.52 30.52 -3.18
C GLY A 545 -7.99 31.56 -4.20
N GLU A 546 -7.09 32.12 -5.00
CA GLU A 546 -7.39 33.06 -6.10
C GLU A 546 -8.30 32.41 -7.16
N GLU A 547 -8.07 31.13 -7.45
CA GLU A 547 -8.89 30.32 -8.37
C GLU A 547 -10.23 29.87 -7.77
N GLY A 548 -10.49 30.18 -6.49
CA GLY A 548 -11.72 29.82 -5.80
C GLY A 548 -11.83 28.33 -5.44
N LYS A 549 -10.70 27.61 -5.38
CA LYS A 549 -10.65 26.17 -5.02
C LYS A 549 -10.67 25.93 -3.51
N LEU A 550 -10.17 26.89 -2.72
CA LEU A 550 -9.98 26.81 -1.27
C LEU A 550 -10.44 28.11 -0.58
N SER A 551 -10.83 28.03 0.69
CA SER A 551 -11.31 29.16 1.51
C SER A 551 -10.17 30.08 1.93
N TRP A 552 -10.35 31.38 1.72
CA TRP A 552 -9.38 32.38 2.16
C TRP A 552 -9.21 32.44 3.67
N ASP A 553 -10.22 32.08 4.46
CA ASP A 553 -10.12 32.10 5.93
C ASP A 553 -9.12 31.05 6.41
N ILE A 554 -9.23 29.82 5.88
CA ILE A 554 -8.32 28.71 6.20
C ILE A 554 -6.92 28.96 5.63
N ILE A 555 -6.82 29.54 4.43
CA ILE A 555 -5.53 29.97 3.86
C ILE A 555 -4.85 31.01 4.76
N ARG A 556 -5.60 32.02 5.23
CA ARG A 556 -5.06 33.05 6.13
C ARG A 556 -4.62 32.46 7.46
N ALA A 557 -5.39 31.53 8.04
CA ALA A 557 -4.99 30.80 9.25
C ALA A 557 -3.67 30.05 9.04
N LEU A 558 -3.54 29.29 7.94
CA LEU A 558 -2.30 28.59 7.61
C LEU A 558 -1.12 29.55 7.43
N VAL A 559 -1.31 30.67 6.73
CA VAL A 559 -0.24 31.68 6.57
C VAL A 559 0.13 32.32 7.89
N SER A 560 -0.85 32.61 8.76
CA SER A 560 -0.65 33.13 10.12
C SER A 560 0.27 32.19 10.92
N CYS A 561 -0.04 30.90 10.97
CA CYS A 561 0.76 29.90 11.68
C CYS A 561 2.18 29.72 11.10
N ASN A 562 2.42 30.12 9.85
CA ASN A 562 3.74 30.04 9.22
C ASN A 562 4.56 31.32 9.37
N ARG A 563 4.01 32.36 10.02
CA ARG A 563 4.75 33.58 10.34
C ARG A 563 5.39 33.47 11.72
N ARG A 564 6.57 34.06 11.85
CA ARG A 564 7.36 34.01 13.09
C ARG A 564 6.61 34.56 14.31
N ASP A 565 5.77 35.56 14.09
CA ASP A 565 4.99 36.25 15.11
C ASP A 565 3.60 35.67 15.34
N HIS A 566 3.18 34.65 14.57
CA HIS A 566 1.85 34.02 14.65
C HIS A 566 0.72 35.04 14.81
N PRO A 567 0.61 36.04 13.90
CA PRO A 567 -0.38 37.10 14.03
C PRO A 567 -1.79 36.52 13.92
N ASP A 568 -2.78 37.25 14.42
CA ASP A 568 -4.19 36.89 14.20
C ASP A 568 -4.45 36.70 12.69
N TYR A 569 -5.09 35.58 12.33
CA TYR A 569 -5.39 35.26 10.94
C TYR A 569 -6.33 36.28 10.29
N ALA A 570 -7.20 36.94 11.07
CA ALA A 570 -8.09 37.99 10.61
C ALA A 570 -7.32 39.26 10.20
N GLU A 571 -6.17 39.51 10.84
CA GLU A 571 -5.28 40.65 10.56
C GLU A 571 -4.14 40.29 9.59
N CYS A 572 -4.04 39.01 9.20
CA CYS A 572 -2.95 38.51 8.38
C CYS A 572 -3.08 38.95 6.90
N HIS A 573 -2.37 40.02 6.55
CA HIS A 573 -2.27 40.51 5.16
C HIS A 573 -1.36 39.64 4.29
N ILE A 574 -1.94 38.91 3.33
CA ILE A 574 -1.17 38.08 2.38
C ILE A 574 -0.66 38.94 1.22
N SER A 575 0.64 38.87 0.96
CA SER A 575 1.26 39.57 -0.18
C SER A 575 0.87 38.90 -1.50
N LEU A 576 0.54 39.71 -2.51
CA LEU A 576 0.31 39.24 -3.89
C LEU A 576 1.62 38.98 -4.64
N GLU A 577 2.77 39.38 -4.07
CA GLU A 577 4.08 39.21 -4.68
C GLU A 577 4.59 37.78 -4.48
N LYS A 578 4.67 37.03 -5.59
CA LYS A 578 5.21 35.66 -5.64
C LYS A 578 6.73 35.71 -5.68
N ARG A 579 7.37 35.05 -4.73
CA ARG A 579 8.82 35.09 -4.47
C ARG A 579 9.40 33.69 -4.24
N GLY A 580 8.57 32.68 -4.03
CA GLY A 580 8.96 31.27 -3.95
C GLY A 580 9.31 30.70 -5.33
N THR A 581 10.27 29.79 -5.38
CA THR A 581 10.66 29.09 -6.61
C THR A 581 10.47 27.58 -6.42
N PRO A 582 9.61 26.92 -7.21
CA PRO A 582 9.44 25.47 -7.13
C PRO A 582 10.75 24.71 -7.39
N PRO A 583 10.97 23.57 -6.72
CA PRO A 583 12.15 22.75 -6.93
C PRO A 583 12.17 22.17 -8.36
N GLN A 584 13.37 22.10 -8.96
CA GLN A 584 13.55 21.55 -10.31
C GLN A 584 13.24 20.04 -10.34
N GLY A 585 12.51 19.58 -11.37
CA GLY A 585 12.22 18.16 -11.55
C GLY A 585 11.15 17.60 -10.61
N ASN A 586 10.24 18.44 -10.11
CA ASN A 586 9.09 17.99 -9.36
C ASN A 586 8.10 17.21 -10.25
N LEU A 587 7.94 15.92 -9.98
CA LEU A 587 7.02 15.02 -10.70
C LEU A 587 5.66 14.89 -10.01
N TYR A 588 5.38 15.72 -9.00
CA TYR A 588 4.11 15.68 -8.28
C TYR A 588 2.94 16.03 -9.19
N GLY A 589 1.92 15.15 -9.23
CA GLY A 589 0.78 15.30 -10.13
C GLY A 589 1.08 15.05 -11.61
N VAL A 590 2.35 14.76 -11.95
CA VAL A 590 2.76 14.47 -13.32
C VAL A 590 2.37 13.05 -13.65
N THR A 591 1.57 12.92 -14.70
CA THR A 591 1.19 11.63 -15.26
C THR A 591 2.14 11.36 -16.43
N ALA A 592 2.75 10.18 -16.47
CA ALA A 592 3.49 9.76 -17.68
C ALA A 592 2.46 9.46 -18.78
N ASP A 593 2.52 10.23 -19.87
CA ASP A 593 1.69 10.02 -21.06
C ASP A 593 1.98 8.69 -21.77
#